data_AF-A0A2S4Q2D9-F1
#
_entry.id   AF-A0A2S4Q2D9-F1
#
_cell.length_a   1.000
_cell.length_b   1.000
_cell.length_c   1.000
_cell.angle_alpha   90.00
_cell.angle_beta   90.00
_cell.angle_gamma   90.00
#
_symmetry.space_group_name_H-M   'P 1'
#
loop_
_entity.id
_entity.type
_entity.pdbx_description
1 polymer ?
#
loop_
_entity_poly.entity_id
_entity_poly.type
_entity_poly.pdbx_seq_one_letter_code
_entity_poly.pdbx_strand_id
1 'polypeptide(L)'
;MAQARTPVALDLTREPHSVSLKVLRLSRPSLSIQQPLPADSSDPILTSASYAYPVQNACNDSFILSSLLTLPPAFGYAYVGEIFSCTLCANNEILPGNMSGKTISAVHIEAEIKTPNSGVPIKLSFQPSSPNPVTIVGEGGDKIEGSNLAPGQSLQKIIQVELKEEGNHVLAVSVTYSETSATSGRVRTFRKLYQFVCKNCLAVRSKITAIPSPTAHKTWALEAQLENCGEENIILENVVFNDQRGFKSRNLNWNVIDQGEATSKPKLMPGDVHQVCFLMEEEAEKPEITFGKLVFGTMSVYWRGTMGNKGCLSTDLLGIKVN
;
A
#
# COMPACT_ATOMS: atom_id res chain seq x y z
N MET A 1 43.52 -1.63 21.51
CA MET A 1 43.41 -0.16 21.53
C MET A 1 42.02 0.21 21.04
N ALA A 2 41.09 0.44 21.95
CA ALA A 2 39.71 0.77 21.65
C ALA A 2 39.59 2.30 21.50
N GLN A 3 39.17 2.77 20.33
CA GLN A 3 38.79 4.17 20.14
C GLN A 3 37.46 4.42 20.87
N ALA A 4 37.54 5.15 21.98
CA ALA A 4 36.37 5.68 22.66
C ALA A 4 35.70 6.73 21.76
N ARG A 5 34.46 6.48 21.34
CA ARG A 5 33.59 7.48 20.72
C ARG A 5 33.22 8.52 21.78
N THR A 6 33.68 9.74 21.56
CA THR A 6 33.26 10.94 22.30
C THR A 6 31.73 11.12 22.15
N PRO A 7 30.95 11.23 23.24
CA PRO A 7 29.56 11.60 23.12
C PRO A 7 29.47 13.09 22.74
N VAL A 8 28.75 13.36 21.66
CA VAL A 8 28.39 14.73 21.23
C VAL A 8 27.58 15.37 22.35
N ALA A 9 28.12 16.44 22.93
CA ALA A 9 27.47 17.23 23.96
C ALA A 9 26.46 18.21 23.34
N LEU A 10 25.33 18.38 24.06
CA LEU A 10 24.36 19.48 24.01
C LEU A 10 23.21 19.40 23.00
N ASP A 11 22.22 18.53 23.27
CA ASP A 11 20.82 18.82 22.93
C ASP A 11 20.16 19.44 24.17
N LEU A 12 20.23 20.77 24.28
CA LEU A 12 19.61 21.56 25.34
C LEU A 12 18.08 21.44 25.21
N THR A 13 17.50 20.58 26.05
CA THR A 13 16.08 20.45 26.44
C THR A 13 15.11 21.37 25.70
N ARG A 14 14.71 20.98 24.47
CA ARG A 14 13.52 21.57 23.84
C ARG A 14 12.32 21.26 24.73
N GLU A 15 11.55 22.31 25.07
CA GLU A 15 10.28 22.13 25.78
C GLU A 15 9.46 21.04 25.09
N PRO A 16 8.83 20.11 25.81
CA PRO A 16 8.00 19.08 25.19
C PRO A 16 6.88 19.73 24.36
N HIS A 17 6.46 19.04 23.31
CA HIS A 17 5.35 19.50 22.48
C HIS A 17 4.02 19.20 23.19
N SER A 18 3.13 20.19 23.21
CA SER A 18 1.75 20.06 23.71
C SER A 18 0.83 19.27 22.78
N VAL A 19 1.33 18.94 21.57
CA VAL A 19 0.66 18.08 20.59
C VAL A 19 1.49 16.83 20.38
N SER A 20 0.86 15.65 20.45
CA SER A 20 1.50 14.38 20.08
C SER A 20 1.07 13.93 18.69
N LEU A 21 1.95 13.23 17.99
CA LEU A 21 1.64 12.55 16.74
C LEU A 21 1.64 11.03 16.97
N LYS A 22 0.51 10.39 16.68
CA LYS A 22 0.36 8.94 16.57
C LYS A 22 0.11 8.56 15.11
N VAL A 23 0.81 7.54 14.63
CA VAL A 23 0.69 7.02 13.26
C VAL A 23 0.36 5.54 13.36
N LEU A 24 -0.67 5.13 12.63
CA LEU A 24 -1.11 3.73 12.60
C LEU A 24 -1.37 3.32 11.14
N ARG A 25 -0.80 2.18 10.73
CA ARG A 25 -1.15 1.55 9.46
C ARG A 25 -2.60 1.08 9.53
N LEU A 26 -3.40 1.46 8.54
CA LEU A 26 -4.76 0.97 8.39
C LEU A 26 -4.72 -0.39 7.70
N SER A 27 -4.42 -1.42 8.48
CA SER A 27 -4.50 -2.82 8.05
C SER A 27 -5.96 -3.25 7.94
N ARG A 28 -6.28 -4.08 6.95
CA ARG A 28 -7.62 -4.67 6.86
C ARG A 28 -7.74 -5.82 7.86
N PRO A 29 -8.86 -5.94 8.60
CA PRO A 29 -9.08 -7.07 9.49
C PRO A 29 -9.23 -8.36 8.68
N SER A 30 -8.85 -9.48 9.31
CA SER A 30 -8.96 -10.83 8.75
C SER A 30 -9.74 -11.74 9.69
N LEU A 31 -10.42 -12.75 9.14
CA LEU A 31 -11.09 -13.77 9.95
C LEU A 31 -10.05 -14.61 10.67
N SER A 32 -10.20 -14.77 11.99
CA SER A 32 -9.29 -15.60 12.78
C SER A 32 -9.46 -17.05 12.38
N ILE A 33 -8.34 -17.69 12.05
CA ILE A 33 -8.28 -19.13 11.83
C ILE A 33 -8.53 -19.81 13.18
N GLN A 34 -9.34 -20.85 13.17
CA GLN A 34 -9.56 -21.74 14.30
C GLN A 34 -9.20 -23.17 13.88
N GLN A 35 -8.83 -23.98 14.86
CA GLN A 35 -8.46 -25.37 14.63
C GLN A 35 -9.46 -26.26 15.36
N PRO A 36 -10.69 -26.40 14.83
CA PRO A 36 -11.75 -27.12 15.50
C PRO A 36 -11.35 -28.58 15.66
N LEU A 37 -11.60 -29.14 16.84
CA LEU A 37 -11.43 -30.58 17.05
C LEU A 37 -12.45 -31.37 16.21
N PRO A 38 -12.12 -32.60 15.79
CA PRO A 38 -13.07 -33.48 15.13
C PRO A 38 -14.35 -33.66 15.95
N ALA A 39 -15.48 -33.84 15.26
CA ALA A 39 -16.81 -33.97 15.88
C ALA A 39 -16.91 -35.16 16.87
N ASP A 40 -16.01 -36.14 16.76
CA ASP A 40 -15.94 -37.31 17.64
C ASP A 40 -15.23 -37.03 18.98
N SER A 41 -14.81 -35.78 19.23
CA SER A 41 -14.27 -35.37 20.53
C SER A 41 -15.37 -35.38 21.59
N SER A 42 -15.29 -36.33 22.53
CA SER A 42 -16.32 -36.55 23.56
C SER A 42 -16.34 -35.50 24.68
N ASP A 43 -15.38 -34.58 24.71
CA ASP A 43 -15.24 -33.57 25.75
C ASP A 43 -15.65 -32.18 25.23
N PRO A 44 -16.85 -31.68 25.60
CA PRO A 44 -17.36 -30.40 25.12
C PRO A 44 -16.51 -29.20 25.58
N ILE A 45 -15.75 -29.35 26.67
CA ILE A 45 -14.85 -28.29 27.16
C ILE A 45 -13.66 -28.14 26.21
N LEU A 46 -13.09 -29.27 25.76
CA LEU A 46 -11.99 -29.27 24.80
C LEU A 46 -12.43 -28.75 23.43
N THR A 47 -13.62 -29.14 22.97
CA THR A 47 -14.19 -28.62 21.72
C THR A 47 -14.39 -27.11 21.80
N SER A 48 -14.98 -26.60 22.89
CA SER A 48 -15.18 -25.17 23.12
C SER A 48 -13.87 -24.39 23.17
N ALA A 49 -12.84 -24.93 23.85
CA ALA A 49 -11.52 -24.33 23.94
C ALA A 49 -10.74 -24.32 22.61
N SER A 50 -11.10 -25.17 21.64
CA SER A 50 -10.47 -25.23 20.32
C SER A 50 -10.89 -24.10 19.38
N TYR A 51 -12.00 -23.43 19.67
CA TYR A 51 -12.50 -22.32 18.86
C TYR A 51 -11.77 -21.02 19.18
N ALA A 52 -11.41 -20.26 18.14
CA ALA A 52 -10.77 -18.95 18.30
C ALA A 52 -11.70 -17.91 18.96
N TYR A 53 -13.01 -18.13 18.85
CA TYR A 53 -14.02 -17.30 19.51
C TYR A 53 -15.17 -18.19 20.00
N PRO A 54 -15.25 -18.49 21.30
CA PRO A 54 -16.26 -19.37 21.85
C PRO A 54 -17.61 -18.64 21.89
N VAL A 55 -18.42 -18.79 20.85
CA VAL A 55 -19.80 -18.29 20.85
C VAL A 55 -20.67 -19.31 21.58
N GLN A 56 -21.42 -18.87 22.59
CA GLN A 56 -22.33 -19.73 23.37
C GLN A 56 -23.44 -20.42 22.56
N ASN A 57 -23.65 -20.03 21.29
CA ASN A 57 -24.73 -20.52 20.42
C ASN A 57 -24.29 -20.65 18.94
N ALA A 58 -23.16 -21.30 18.65
CA ALA A 58 -22.80 -21.62 17.27
C ALA A 58 -23.22 -23.06 16.93
N CYS A 59 -24.06 -23.20 15.90
CA CYS A 59 -24.10 -24.39 15.06
C CYS A 59 -22.66 -24.89 14.86
N ASN A 60 -22.41 -26.18 15.14
CA ASN A 60 -21.13 -26.85 14.99
C ASN A 60 -20.63 -26.78 13.53
N ASP A 61 -20.19 -25.62 13.09
CA ASP A 61 -19.51 -25.50 11.82
C ASP A 61 -18.03 -25.69 12.12
N SER A 62 -17.52 -26.89 11.88
CA SER A 62 -16.10 -27.28 11.96
C SER A 62 -15.26 -26.56 10.90
N PHE A 63 -15.64 -25.34 10.53
CA PHE A 63 -14.99 -24.52 9.54
C PHE A 63 -13.73 -23.90 10.13
N ILE A 64 -12.69 -23.83 9.30
CA ILE A 64 -11.36 -23.33 9.70
C ILE A 64 -11.33 -21.83 9.98
N LEU A 65 -12.35 -21.06 9.55
CA LEU A 65 -12.45 -19.63 9.84
C LEU A 65 -13.54 -19.37 10.87
N SER A 66 -13.20 -18.60 11.90
CA SER A 66 -14.16 -18.08 12.88
C SER A 66 -14.74 -16.73 12.44
N SER A 67 -15.87 -16.33 13.02
CA SER A 67 -16.47 -15.00 12.82
C SER A 67 -15.71 -13.85 13.50
N LEU A 68 -14.62 -14.16 14.21
CA LEU A 68 -13.78 -13.17 14.88
C LEU A 68 -12.89 -12.44 13.87
N LEU A 69 -13.05 -11.13 13.77
CA LEU A 69 -12.16 -10.28 13.00
C LEU A 69 -10.99 -9.83 13.87
N THR A 70 -9.77 -10.13 13.41
CA THR A 70 -8.53 -9.73 14.07
C THR A 70 -7.73 -8.80 13.17
N LEU A 71 -7.05 -7.83 13.79
CA LEU A 71 -6.03 -7.03 13.11
C LEU A 71 -4.70 -7.79 13.16
N PRO A 72 -3.85 -7.65 12.13
CA PRO A 72 -2.50 -8.22 12.16
C PRO A 72 -1.74 -7.77 13.41
N PRO A 73 -1.05 -8.67 14.12
CA PRO A 73 -0.39 -8.37 15.39
C PRO A 73 0.85 -7.46 15.23
N ALA A 74 1.31 -7.24 14.00
CA ALA A 74 2.47 -6.44 13.67
C ALA A 74 2.24 -5.64 12.39
N PHE A 75 3.17 -4.71 12.10
CA PHE A 75 3.13 -3.86 10.92
C PHE A 75 3.04 -4.65 9.60
N GLY A 76 3.54 -5.89 9.56
CA GLY A 76 3.47 -6.78 8.39
C GLY A 76 4.33 -6.28 7.21
N TYR A 77 4.22 -6.97 6.07
CA TYR A 77 4.84 -6.52 4.83
C TYR A 77 3.94 -5.52 4.10
N ALA A 78 4.54 -4.57 3.40
CA ALA A 78 3.85 -3.75 2.41
C ALA A 78 4.29 -4.25 1.04
N TYR A 79 3.37 -4.45 0.11
CA TYR A 79 3.72 -4.97 -1.21
C TYR A 79 3.63 -3.92 -2.31
N VAL A 80 4.53 -4.04 -3.29
CA VAL A 80 4.46 -3.26 -4.53
C VAL A 80 3.15 -3.61 -5.25
N GLY A 81 2.47 -2.56 -5.70
CA GLY A 81 1.18 -2.64 -6.36
C GLY A 81 -0.03 -2.59 -5.42
N GLU A 82 0.19 -2.56 -4.10
CA GLU A 82 -0.87 -2.33 -3.13
C GLU A 82 -0.98 -0.86 -2.73
N ILE A 83 -2.14 -0.51 -2.17
CA ILE A 83 -2.37 0.80 -1.55
C ILE A 83 -1.98 0.74 -0.08
N PHE A 84 -0.86 1.38 0.26
CA PHE A 84 -0.46 1.63 1.63
C PHE A 84 -1.34 2.71 2.26
N SER A 85 -2.04 2.37 3.33
CA SER A 85 -2.96 3.28 4.02
C SER A 85 -2.51 3.51 5.47
N CYS A 86 -2.47 4.77 5.90
CA CYS A 86 -2.16 5.13 7.28
C CYS A 86 -3.11 6.21 7.79
N THR A 87 -3.40 6.16 9.09
CA THR A 87 -4.02 7.26 9.82
C THR A 87 -2.95 8.02 10.60
N LEU A 88 -2.97 9.34 10.46
CA LEU A 88 -2.14 10.29 11.16
C LEU A 88 -3.03 11.04 12.15
N CYS A 89 -2.67 11.00 13.43
CA CYS A 89 -3.47 11.57 14.49
C CYS A 89 -2.62 12.55 15.31
N ALA A 90 -2.92 13.85 15.18
CA ALA A 90 -2.34 14.90 16.01
C ALA A 90 -3.26 15.13 17.22
N ASN A 91 -2.80 14.77 18.41
CA ASN A 91 -3.60 14.85 19.65
C ASN A 91 -3.17 16.06 20.47
N ASN A 92 -4.13 16.86 20.93
CA ASN A 92 -3.89 17.88 21.93
C ASN A 92 -3.77 17.21 23.31
N GLU A 93 -2.55 17.16 23.86
CA GLU A 93 -2.23 16.50 25.14
C GLU A 93 -2.53 17.40 26.35
N ILE A 94 -3.07 18.61 26.14
CA ILE A 94 -3.54 19.45 27.23
C ILE A 94 -4.79 18.79 27.84
N LEU A 95 -4.72 18.50 29.14
CA LEU A 95 -5.85 17.97 29.89
C LEU A 95 -6.93 19.05 30.12
N PRO A 96 -8.22 18.69 30.05
CA PRO A 96 -9.31 19.58 30.44
C PRO A 96 -9.12 20.03 31.90
N GLY A 97 -9.13 21.34 32.15
CA GLY A 97 -8.94 21.90 33.50
C GLY A 97 -7.49 22.19 33.90
N ASN A 98 -6.53 22.08 32.98
CA ASN A 98 -5.14 22.47 33.25
C ASN A 98 -5.03 23.99 33.49
N MET A 99 -4.39 24.37 34.61
CA MET A 99 -4.19 25.76 35.03
C MET A 99 -3.15 26.53 34.20
N SER A 100 -2.50 25.89 33.22
CA SER A 100 -1.48 26.53 32.37
C SER A 100 -2.03 27.59 31.41
N GLY A 101 -3.35 27.66 31.19
CA GLY A 101 -3.99 28.64 30.30
C GLY A 101 -3.57 28.53 28.83
N LYS A 102 -2.89 27.43 28.46
CA LYS A 102 -2.41 27.17 27.11
C LYS A 102 -3.56 26.69 26.22
N THR A 103 -3.68 27.27 25.04
CA THR A 103 -4.66 26.90 24.00
C THR A 103 -3.92 26.52 22.72
N ILE A 104 -4.36 25.43 22.09
CA ILE A 104 -3.81 24.95 20.81
C ILE A 104 -4.78 25.30 19.69
N SER A 105 -4.26 26.00 18.68
CA SER A 105 -5.00 26.36 17.49
C SER A 105 -4.18 26.07 16.23
N ALA A 106 -4.81 26.18 15.07
CA ALA A 106 -4.09 26.19 13.79
C ALA A 106 -3.24 24.91 13.57
N VAL A 107 -3.75 23.76 14.01
CA VAL A 107 -3.06 22.47 13.86
C VAL A 107 -3.12 22.03 12.41
N HIS A 108 -1.95 21.79 11.83
CA HIS A 108 -1.75 21.38 10.45
C HIS A 108 -0.81 20.18 10.39
N ILE A 109 -1.16 19.20 9.56
CA ILE A 109 -0.37 17.99 9.34
C ILE A 109 0.06 18.00 7.87
N GLU A 110 1.35 17.82 7.62
CA GLU A 110 1.91 17.55 6.30
C GLU A 110 2.58 16.19 6.30
N ALA A 111 2.41 15.45 5.21
CA ALA A 111 3.01 14.14 5.05
C ALA A 111 3.73 14.05 3.70
N GLU A 112 4.91 13.48 3.73
CA GLU A 112 5.75 13.23 2.57
C GLU A 112 6.24 11.78 2.60
N ILE A 113 6.31 11.13 1.45
CA ILE A 113 6.93 9.81 1.33
C ILE A 113 8.21 9.90 0.51
N LYS A 114 9.29 9.34 1.04
CA LYS A 114 10.54 9.14 0.30
C LYS A 114 10.62 7.69 -0.14
N THR A 115 10.71 7.47 -1.45
CA THR A 115 10.90 6.13 -2.03
C THR A 115 12.40 5.77 -2.08
N PRO A 116 12.76 4.49 -2.20
CA PRO A 116 14.15 4.03 -2.20
C PRO A 116 15.00 4.64 -3.32
N ASN A 117 14.44 4.76 -4.53
CA ASN A 117 15.18 5.18 -5.72
C ASN A 117 14.99 6.67 -6.04
N SER A 118 14.04 7.36 -5.40
CA SER A 118 13.86 8.80 -5.53
C SER A 118 14.55 9.57 -4.42
N GLY A 119 15.45 10.49 -4.80
CA GLY A 119 16.00 11.47 -3.86
C GLY A 119 14.97 12.50 -3.40
N VAL A 120 13.90 12.70 -4.18
CA VAL A 120 12.90 13.75 -3.94
C VAL A 120 11.69 13.16 -3.19
N PRO A 121 11.34 13.70 -2.01
CA PRO A 121 10.14 13.29 -1.29
C PRO A 121 8.87 13.72 -2.04
N ILE A 122 7.89 12.83 -2.09
CA ILE A 122 6.58 13.07 -2.71
C ILE A 122 5.62 13.54 -1.63
N LYS A 123 5.08 14.77 -1.77
CA LYS A 123 4.07 15.31 -0.85
C LYS A 123 2.75 14.55 -1.04
N LEU A 124 2.18 14.08 0.07
CA LEU A 124 0.96 13.29 0.07
C LEU A 124 -0.27 14.17 0.26
N SER A 125 -1.32 13.90 -0.52
CA SER A 125 -2.63 14.48 -0.29
C SER A 125 -3.39 13.67 0.78
N PHE A 126 -4.23 14.37 1.53
CA PHE A 126 -5.10 13.73 2.53
C PHE A 126 -6.48 13.48 1.93
N GLN A 127 -7.11 12.39 2.36
CA GLN A 127 -8.52 12.18 2.05
C GLN A 127 -9.37 13.29 2.71
N PRO A 128 -10.34 13.89 1.99
CA PRO A 128 -11.15 14.97 2.52
C PRO A 128 -11.88 14.51 3.77
N SER A 129 -11.62 15.18 4.89
CA SER A 129 -12.20 14.86 6.19
C SER A 129 -12.49 16.16 6.94
N SER A 130 -13.78 16.49 6.97
CA SER A 130 -14.49 17.49 7.83
C SER A 130 -14.51 18.97 7.36
N PRO A 131 -15.52 19.78 7.78
CA PRO A 131 -16.14 20.81 6.94
C PRO A 131 -15.73 22.28 7.18
N ASN A 132 -14.79 22.60 8.07
CA ASN A 132 -14.45 24.01 8.37
C ASN A 132 -12.92 24.21 8.46
N PRO A 133 -12.24 24.50 7.33
CA PRO A 133 -10.83 24.89 7.35
C PRO A 133 -10.68 26.31 7.91
N VAL A 134 -9.76 26.50 8.86
CA VAL A 134 -9.34 27.83 9.33
C VAL A 134 -8.05 28.19 8.61
N THR A 135 -8.04 29.30 7.87
CA THR A 135 -6.85 29.74 7.13
C THR A 135 -5.85 30.42 8.07
N ILE A 136 -4.61 29.94 8.07
CA ILE A 136 -3.47 30.56 8.76
C ILE A 136 -2.63 31.28 7.71
N VAL A 137 -2.15 32.47 8.03
CA VAL A 137 -1.13 33.17 7.24
C VAL A 137 0.22 32.86 7.88
N GLY A 138 1.07 32.07 7.21
CA GLY A 138 2.45 31.88 7.63
C GLY A 138 3.30 33.12 7.36
N GLU A 139 4.48 33.24 7.99
CA GLU A 139 5.47 34.33 7.76
C GLU A 139 6.05 34.38 6.33
N GLY A 140 5.48 33.63 5.38
CA GLY A 140 5.85 33.63 3.95
C GLY A 140 4.67 33.81 2.99
N GLY A 141 3.48 34.21 3.47
CA GLY A 141 2.31 34.50 2.60
C GLY A 141 1.54 33.27 2.11
N ASP A 142 1.99 32.04 2.40
CA ASP A 142 1.25 30.82 2.08
C ASP A 142 0.09 30.60 3.06
N LYS A 143 -1.12 30.41 2.52
CA LYS A 143 -2.35 30.15 3.27
C LYS A 143 -2.39 28.67 3.67
N ILE A 144 -2.11 28.38 4.94
CA ILE A 144 -2.13 27.01 5.47
C ILE A 144 -3.48 26.75 6.14
N GLU A 145 -4.24 25.77 5.68
CA GLU A 145 -5.49 25.36 6.35
C GLU A 145 -5.16 24.57 7.61
N GLY A 146 -5.50 25.12 8.78
CA GLY A 146 -5.37 24.47 10.07
C GLY A 146 -6.73 24.22 10.74
N SER A 147 -6.73 23.35 11.75
CA SER A 147 -7.89 23.08 12.59
C SER A 147 -7.61 23.46 14.03
N ASN A 148 -8.59 24.04 14.72
CA ASN A 148 -8.49 24.31 16.16
C ASN A 148 -8.84 23.04 16.94
N LEU A 149 -8.03 22.70 17.94
CA LEU A 149 -8.23 21.49 18.75
C LEU A 149 -8.46 21.88 20.21
N ALA A 150 -9.63 21.56 20.75
CA ALA A 150 -9.86 21.69 22.19
C ALA A 150 -8.96 20.73 22.99
N PRO A 151 -8.74 20.98 24.30
CA PRO A 151 -8.02 20.05 25.17
C PRO A 151 -8.55 18.62 25.05
N GLY A 152 -7.66 17.65 24.83
CA GLY A 152 -8.01 16.23 24.62
C GLY A 152 -8.59 15.87 23.24
N GLN A 153 -8.80 16.83 22.33
CA GLN A 153 -9.23 16.53 20.96
C GLN A 153 -8.07 16.16 20.04
N SER A 154 -8.40 15.48 18.95
CA SER A 154 -7.44 15.02 17.95
C SER A 154 -7.83 15.39 16.53
N LEU A 155 -6.86 15.84 15.73
CA LEU A 155 -7.00 15.97 14.29
C LEU A 155 -6.53 14.68 13.62
N GLN A 156 -7.45 13.99 12.96
CA GLN A 156 -7.16 12.76 12.22
C GLN A 156 -7.14 13.03 10.71
N LYS A 157 -6.11 12.53 10.02
CA LYS A 157 -6.02 12.54 8.56
C LYS A 157 -5.62 11.15 8.07
N ILE A 158 -6.17 10.74 6.94
CA ILE A 158 -5.85 9.46 6.30
C ILE A 158 -5.04 9.75 5.04
N ILE A 159 -3.94 9.01 4.88
CA ILE A 159 -3.13 8.97 3.67
C ILE A 159 -3.28 7.61 2.99
N GLN A 160 -3.31 7.62 1.66
CA GLN A 160 -3.30 6.44 0.81
C GLN A 160 -2.26 6.62 -0.28
N VAL A 161 -1.32 5.69 -0.37
CA VAL A 161 -0.18 5.77 -1.29
C VAL A 161 -0.06 4.45 -2.04
N GLU A 162 -0.01 4.52 -3.36
CA GLU A 162 0.32 3.36 -4.19
C GLU A 162 1.83 3.12 -4.12
N LEU A 163 2.24 1.94 -3.68
CA LEU A 163 3.65 1.59 -3.61
C LEU A 163 4.11 1.03 -4.96
N LYS A 164 5.04 1.72 -5.62
CA LYS A 164 5.53 1.34 -6.96
C LYS A 164 6.94 0.74 -6.96
N GLU A 165 7.67 0.92 -5.86
CA GLU A 165 9.08 0.54 -5.76
C GLU A 165 9.29 -0.37 -4.55
N GLU A 166 10.10 -1.42 -4.72
CA GLU A 166 10.59 -2.23 -3.62
C GLU A 166 11.70 -1.51 -2.85
N GLY A 167 11.84 -1.83 -1.56
CA GLY A 167 12.92 -1.33 -0.69
C GLY A 167 12.44 -0.49 0.49
N ASN A 168 13.35 0.33 1.03
CA ASN A 168 13.12 1.14 2.23
C ASN A 168 12.38 2.45 1.92
N HIS A 169 11.11 2.53 2.31
CA HIS A 169 10.33 3.76 2.25
C HIS A 169 10.38 4.51 3.58
N VAL A 170 10.36 5.84 3.52
CA VAL A 170 10.31 6.69 4.71
C VAL A 170 9.13 7.64 4.61
N LEU A 171 8.15 7.47 5.51
CA LEU A 171 7.06 8.40 5.71
C LEU A 171 7.52 9.50 6.68
N ALA A 172 7.64 10.71 6.19
CA ALA A 172 7.97 11.89 6.95
C ALA A 172 6.70 12.70 7.24
N VAL A 173 6.39 12.91 8.53
CA VAL A 173 5.21 13.66 8.95
C VAL A 173 5.64 14.88 9.73
N SER A 174 5.22 16.06 9.26
CA SER A 174 5.43 17.34 9.93
C SER A 174 4.11 17.80 10.53
N VAL A 175 4.14 18.20 11.81
CA VAL A 175 2.98 18.79 12.49
C VAL A 175 3.35 20.21 12.89
N THR A 176 2.56 21.17 12.45
CA THR A 176 2.68 22.59 12.79
C THR A 176 1.45 23.02 13.56
N TYR A 177 1.62 23.75 14.66
CA TYR A 177 0.52 24.26 15.47
C TYR A 177 0.90 25.58 16.14
N SER A 178 -0.10 26.37 16.52
CA SER A 178 0.11 27.56 17.36
C SER A 178 -0.26 27.25 18.81
N GLU A 179 0.67 27.53 19.72
CA GLU A 179 0.47 27.47 21.16
C GLU A 179 0.32 28.89 21.70
N THR A 180 -0.86 29.21 22.23
CA THR A 180 -1.17 30.52 22.80
C THR A 180 -1.36 30.39 24.30
N SER A 181 -0.60 31.15 25.07
CA SER A 181 -0.82 31.38 26.51
C SER A 181 -1.33 32.81 26.72
N ALA A 182 -1.76 33.13 27.94
CA ALA A 182 -2.30 34.44 28.30
C ALA A 182 -1.39 35.63 27.93
N THR A 183 -0.08 35.39 27.82
CA THR A 183 0.94 36.44 27.62
C THR A 183 1.71 36.33 26.30
N SER A 184 1.56 35.24 25.54
CA SER A 184 2.33 35.02 24.30
C SER A 184 1.73 33.94 23.40
N GLY A 185 1.81 34.12 22.08
CA GLY A 185 1.56 33.08 21.09
C GLY A 185 2.85 32.67 20.38
N ARG A 186 3.06 31.36 20.18
CA ARG A 186 4.21 30.81 19.46
C ARG A 186 3.78 29.71 18.48
N VAL A 187 4.29 29.76 17.26
CA VAL A 187 4.16 28.65 16.31
C VAL A 187 5.25 27.61 16.59
N ARG A 188 4.85 26.34 16.65
CA ARG A 188 5.74 25.20 16.90
C ARG A 188 5.55 24.16 15.82
N THR A 189 6.66 23.60 15.36
CA THR A 189 6.68 22.54 14.36
C THR A 189 7.59 21.41 14.84
N PHE A 190 7.17 20.17 14.59
CA PHE A 190 8.03 19.00 14.74
C PHE A 190 7.83 18.04 13.57
N ARG A 191 8.87 17.26 13.29
CA ARG A 191 8.89 16.28 12.20
C ARG A 191 9.26 14.90 12.75
N LYS A 192 8.49 13.88 12.41
CA LYS A 192 8.79 12.47 12.72
C LYS A 192 8.94 11.67 11.43
N LEU A 193 9.87 10.72 11.45
CA LEU A 193 10.17 9.83 10.32
C LEU A 193 9.80 8.40 10.70
N TYR A 194 9.06 7.72 9.83
CA TYR A 194 8.65 6.32 9.99
C TYR A 194 9.17 5.53 8.80
N GLN A 195 10.08 4.60 9.05
CA GLN A 195 10.66 3.76 8.01
C GLN A 195 9.93 2.43 7.93
N PHE A 196 9.66 1.96 6.72
CA PHE A 196 9.10 0.64 6.46
C PHE A 196 9.67 0.05 5.16
N VAL A 197 9.57 -1.28 5.03
CA VAL A 197 10.09 -2.01 3.86
C VAL A 197 8.92 -2.43 2.96
N CYS A 198 9.06 -2.17 1.67
CA CYS A 198 8.18 -2.67 0.64
C CYS A 198 8.84 -3.84 -0.11
N LYS A 199 8.12 -4.94 -0.28
CA LYS A 199 8.54 -6.13 -1.04
C LYS A 199 7.71 -6.27 -2.32
N ASN A 200 8.19 -7.00 -3.31
CA ASN A 200 7.35 -7.34 -4.47
C ASN A 200 6.27 -8.35 -4.07
N CYS A 201 5.02 -8.10 -4.46
CA CYS A 201 3.95 -9.12 -4.39
C CYS A 201 4.10 -10.15 -5.50
N LEU A 202 4.34 -9.64 -6.71
CA LEU A 202 4.44 -10.39 -7.95
C LEU A 202 5.73 -10.01 -8.65
N ALA A 203 6.49 -11.01 -9.10
CA ALA A 203 7.58 -10.81 -10.03
C ALA A 203 7.13 -11.19 -11.45
N VAL A 204 7.48 -10.34 -12.41
CA VAL A 204 7.16 -10.55 -13.83
C VAL A 204 8.45 -10.77 -14.60
N ARG A 205 8.56 -11.92 -15.26
CA ARG A 205 9.67 -12.21 -16.20
C ARG A 205 9.10 -12.48 -17.57
N SER A 206 9.39 -11.60 -18.52
CA SER A 206 8.85 -11.70 -19.88
C SER A 206 9.91 -12.00 -20.93
N LYS A 207 9.48 -12.64 -22.01
CA LYS A 207 10.27 -12.95 -23.19
C LYS A 207 9.44 -12.71 -24.44
N ILE A 208 10.02 -12.02 -25.42
CA ILE A 208 9.40 -11.76 -26.71
C ILE A 208 10.14 -12.54 -27.78
N THR A 209 9.39 -13.29 -28.59
CA THR A 209 9.93 -14.13 -29.68
C THR A 209 9.18 -13.83 -30.96
N ALA A 210 9.91 -13.58 -32.05
CA ALA A 210 9.30 -13.43 -33.38
C ALA A 210 8.78 -14.78 -33.87
N ILE A 211 7.56 -14.79 -34.43
CA ILE A 211 6.92 -16.00 -34.96
C ILE A 211 6.74 -15.82 -36.47
N PRO A 212 6.97 -16.86 -37.28
CA PRO A 212 6.60 -16.83 -38.68
C PRO A 212 5.10 -16.58 -38.85
N SER A 213 4.74 -15.49 -39.54
CA SER A 213 3.35 -15.20 -39.88
C SER A 213 3.06 -15.65 -41.31
N PRO A 214 1.92 -16.32 -41.58
CA PRO A 214 1.45 -16.56 -42.93
C PRO A 214 0.92 -15.27 -43.61
N THR A 215 0.71 -14.19 -42.84
CA THR A 215 0.29 -12.89 -43.36
C THR A 215 1.51 -12.00 -43.68
N ALA A 216 1.31 -10.92 -44.42
CA ALA A 216 2.35 -9.93 -44.68
C ALA A 216 2.81 -9.16 -43.41
N HIS A 217 2.04 -9.26 -42.32
CA HIS A 217 2.30 -8.59 -41.06
C HIS A 217 3.23 -9.44 -40.19
N LYS A 218 4.22 -8.80 -39.56
CA LYS A 218 5.09 -9.48 -38.60
C LYS A 218 4.31 -9.80 -37.32
N THR A 219 4.63 -10.94 -36.73
CA THR A 219 4.00 -11.39 -35.49
C THR A 219 5.05 -11.83 -34.46
N TRP A 220 4.69 -11.67 -33.19
CA TRP A 220 5.52 -12.02 -32.06
C TRP A 220 4.68 -12.67 -30.97
N ALA A 221 5.23 -13.65 -30.26
CA ALA A 221 4.69 -14.07 -28.97
C ALA A 221 5.42 -13.35 -27.84
N LEU A 222 4.63 -12.80 -26.92
CA LEU A 222 5.06 -12.35 -25.61
C LEU A 222 4.65 -13.41 -24.59
N GLU A 223 5.62 -14.11 -24.02
CA GLU A 223 5.43 -15.01 -22.89
C GLU A 223 5.86 -14.29 -21.62
N ALA A 224 5.08 -14.39 -20.54
CA ALA A 224 5.49 -13.89 -19.24
C ALA A 224 5.18 -14.88 -18.12
N GLN A 225 6.11 -14.96 -17.17
CA GLN A 225 5.98 -15.71 -15.94
C GLN A 225 5.62 -14.73 -14.82
N LEU A 226 4.51 -15.01 -14.15
CA LEU A 226 4.01 -14.30 -12.98
C LEU A 226 4.29 -15.17 -11.75
N GLU A 227 5.25 -14.77 -10.92
CA GLU A 227 5.65 -15.49 -9.71
C GLU A 227 5.09 -14.76 -8.49
N ASN A 228 4.34 -15.46 -7.63
CA ASN A 228 3.91 -14.90 -6.34
C ASN A 228 5.09 -14.89 -5.37
N CYS A 229 5.67 -13.71 -5.13
CA CYS A 229 6.77 -13.50 -4.20
C CYS A 229 6.29 -13.04 -2.81
N GLY A 230 4.98 -12.92 -2.61
CA GLY A 230 4.38 -12.58 -1.33
C GLY A 230 4.25 -13.79 -0.39
N GLU A 231 3.92 -13.50 0.87
CA GLU A 231 3.68 -14.52 1.90
C GLU A 231 2.21 -15.00 1.93
N GLU A 232 1.33 -14.35 1.16
CA GLU A 232 -0.10 -14.65 1.12
C GLU A 232 -0.52 -15.21 -0.24
N ASN A 233 -1.64 -15.95 -0.24
CA ASN A 233 -2.28 -16.40 -1.46
C ASN A 233 -2.92 -15.21 -2.19
N ILE A 234 -2.76 -15.19 -3.51
CA ILE A 234 -3.40 -14.21 -4.37
C ILE A 234 -4.25 -14.89 -5.44
N ILE A 235 -5.28 -14.20 -5.90
CA ILE A 235 -6.12 -14.60 -7.02
C ILE A 235 -5.87 -13.60 -8.14
N LEU A 236 -5.37 -14.04 -9.30
CA LEU A 236 -5.21 -13.12 -10.42
C LEU A 236 -6.59 -12.73 -10.95
N GLU A 237 -6.84 -11.44 -11.08
CA GLU A 237 -8.09 -10.92 -11.61
C GLU A 237 -8.06 -10.75 -13.12
N ASN A 238 -6.98 -10.14 -13.60
CA ASN A 238 -6.83 -9.81 -15.01
C ASN A 238 -5.35 -9.58 -15.34
N VAL A 239 -4.98 -9.90 -16.57
CA VAL A 239 -3.66 -9.58 -17.14
C VAL A 239 -3.92 -8.93 -18.49
N VAL A 240 -3.59 -7.66 -18.57
CA VAL A 240 -3.88 -6.81 -19.72
C VAL A 240 -2.57 -6.36 -20.32
N PHE A 241 -2.46 -6.47 -21.64
CA PHE A 241 -1.38 -5.87 -22.38
C PHE A 241 -1.90 -4.57 -23.01
N ASN A 242 -1.26 -3.45 -22.66
CA ASN A 242 -1.59 -2.13 -23.18
C ASN A 242 -0.70 -1.86 -24.40
N ASP A 243 -1.29 -2.05 -25.58
CA ASP A 243 -0.62 -1.92 -26.87
C ASP A 243 -0.10 -0.50 -27.13
N GLN A 244 1.09 -0.43 -27.72
CA GLN A 244 1.62 0.79 -28.32
C GLN A 244 1.15 0.94 -29.76
N ARG A 245 1.17 2.18 -30.28
CA ARG A 245 0.78 2.49 -31.66
C ARG A 245 1.49 1.60 -32.69
N GLY A 246 0.73 1.11 -33.66
CA GLY A 246 1.22 0.20 -34.71
C GLY A 246 1.23 -1.28 -34.31
N PHE A 247 0.75 -1.61 -33.10
CA PHE A 247 0.59 -2.99 -32.64
C PHE A 247 -0.79 -3.27 -32.12
N LYS A 248 -1.18 -4.53 -32.23
CA LYS A 248 -2.35 -5.09 -31.58
C LYS A 248 -2.01 -6.40 -30.92
N SER A 249 -2.37 -6.52 -29.65
CA SER A 249 -2.23 -7.76 -28.90
C SER A 249 -3.54 -8.55 -28.85
N ARG A 250 -3.40 -9.87 -28.90
CA ARG A 250 -4.45 -10.83 -28.63
C ARG A 250 -4.06 -11.62 -27.38
N ASN A 251 -4.88 -11.52 -26.37
CA ASN A 251 -4.74 -12.28 -25.13
C ASN A 251 -4.98 -13.78 -25.41
N LEU A 252 -4.00 -14.62 -25.08
CA LEU A 252 -4.10 -16.09 -25.20
C LEU A 252 -4.35 -16.78 -23.86
N ASN A 253 -4.50 -16.00 -22.80
CA ASN A 253 -4.74 -16.46 -21.44
C ASN A 253 -6.21 -16.86 -21.29
N TRP A 254 -6.48 -17.74 -20.31
CA TRP A 254 -7.84 -18.00 -19.82
C TRP A 254 -8.84 -18.67 -20.78
N ASN A 255 -8.42 -19.11 -21.97
CA ASN A 255 -9.34 -19.56 -23.03
C ASN A 255 -9.23 -21.04 -23.39
N VAL A 256 -9.00 -21.95 -22.43
CA VAL A 256 -8.93 -23.40 -22.74
C VAL A 256 -10.08 -24.24 -22.16
N ILE A 257 -10.99 -23.72 -21.31
CA ILE A 257 -12.12 -24.53 -20.84
C ILE A 257 -13.46 -23.76 -20.84
N ASP A 258 -14.27 -24.20 -21.82
CA ASP A 258 -15.72 -24.36 -21.94
C ASP A 258 -16.73 -23.22 -22.06
N GLN A 259 -17.55 -23.44 -23.08
CA GLN A 259 -18.83 -22.84 -23.39
C GLN A 259 -19.79 -23.03 -22.19
N GLY A 260 -19.82 -22.06 -21.27
CA GLY A 260 -20.92 -21.92 -20.31
C GLY A 260 -20.58 -22.06 -18.82
N GLU A 261 -19.35 -22.35 -18.43
CA GLU A 261 -18.94 -22.31 -17.02
C GLU A 261 -18.06 -21.09 -16.71
N ALA A 262 -18.33 -20.43 -15.58
CA ALA A 262 -17.58 -19.26 -15.15
C ALA A 262 -16.10 -19.62 -14.99
N THR A 263 -15.23 -19.04 -15.81
CA THR A 263 -13.81 -19.38 -15.81
C THR A 263 -13.17 -19.02 -14.45
N SER A 264 -12.80 -20.05 -13.69
CA SER A 264 -12.30 -19.92 -12.30
C SER A 264 -10.92 -19.27 -12.25
N LYS A 265 -10.83 -17.97 -11.94
CA LYS A 265 -9.59 -17.17 -11.80
C LYS A 265 -8.43 -17.95 -11.13
N PRO A 266 -7.17 -17.85 -11.60
CA PRO A 266 -6.08 -18.65 -11.07
C PRO A 266 -5.75 -18.16 -9.67
N LYS A 267 -5.56 -19.13 -8.76
CA LYS A 267 -5.06 -18.91 -7.41
C LYS A 267 -3.57 -19.25 -7.39
N LEU A 268 -2.76 -18.33 -6.88
CA LEU A 268 -1.32 -18.51 -6.69
C LEU A 268 -1.00 -18.52 -5.21
N MET A 269 -0.46 -19.63 -4.74
CA MET A 269 0.16 -19.75 -3.42
C MET A 269 1.53 -19.06 -3.43
N PRO A 270 2.10 -18.72 -2.25
CA PRO A 270 3.48 -18.24 -2.17
C PRO A 270 4.47 -19.15 -2.92
N GLY A 271 5.24 -18.57 -3.83
CA GLY A 271 6.20 -19.27 -4.69
C GLY A 271 5.61 -19.89 -5.96
N ASP A 272 4.29 -19.90 -6.15
CA ASP A 272 3.69 -20.40 -7.38
C ASP A 272 4.01 -19.49 -8.56
N VAL A 273 4.19 -20.11 -9.73
CA VAL A 273 4.43 -19.44 -11.00
C VAL A 273 3.28 -19.72 -11.97
N HIS A 274 2.76 -18.67 -12.58
CA HIS A 274 1.73 -18.73 -13.62
C HIS A 274 2.27 -18.19 -14.94
N GLN A 275 2.05 -18.91 -16.03
CA GLN A 275 2.44 -18.48 -17.37
C GLN A 275 1.29 -17.78 -18.08
N VAL A 276 1.59 -16.65 -18.69
CA VAL A 276 0.68 -15.91 -19.57
C VAL A 276 1.34 -15.68 -20.92
N CYS A 277 0.53 -15.62 -21.97
CA CYS A 277 0.97 -15.40 -23.34
C CYS A 277 0.06 -14.42 -24.09
N PHE A 278 0.67 -13.57 -24.89
CA PHE A 278 0.01 -12.64 -25.81
C PHE A 278 0.60 -12.82 -27.21
N LEU A 279 -0.28 -12.88 -28.21
CA LEU A 279 0.12 -12.78 -29.60
C LEU A 279 0.07 -11.31 -30.01
N MET A 280 1.20 -10.76 -30.47
CA MET A 280 1.31 -9.39 -30.93
C MET A 280 1.45 -9.37 -32.45
N GLU A 281 0.66 -8.51 -33.09
CA GLU A 281 0.61 -8.38 -34.55
C GLU A 281 0.89 -6.92 -34.94
N GLU A 282 1.72 -6.72 -35.96
CA GLU A 282 1.97 -5.40 -36.55
C GLU A 282 0.72 -4.94 -37.33
N GLU A 283 0.22 -3.75 -37.02
CA GLU A 283 -0.89 -3.15 -37.76
C GLU A 283 -0.39 -2.45 -39.04
N ALA A 284 -1.32 -1.88 -39.83
CA ALA A 284 -0.98 -1.12 -41.04
C ALA A 284 -0.23 0.19 -40.73
N GLU A 285 -0.46 0.77 -39.55
CA GLU A 285 0.31 1.91 -39.05
C GLU A 285 1.72 1.45 -38.65
N LYS A 286 2.75 2.12 -39.16
CA LYS A 286 4.14 1.73 -38.88
C LYS A 286 4.47 1.96 -37.40
N PRO A 287 5.05 0.97 -36.72
CA PRO A 287 5.44 1.11 -35.33
C PRO A 287 6.62 2.08 -35.18
N GLU A 288 6.62 2.83 -34.09
CA GLU A 288 7.68 3.77 -33.77
C GLU A 288 8.87 3.04 -33.14
N ILE A 289 10.06 3.20 -33.74
CA ILE A 289 11.31 2.65 -33.19
C ILE A 289 11.92 3.72 -32.28
N THR A 290 11.91 3.45 -30.98
CA THR A 290 12.44 4.38 -29.97
C THR A 290 13.80 3.89 -29.49
N PHE A 291 14.86 4.67 -29.72
CA PHE A 291 16.25 4.32 -29.36
C PHE A 291 16.71 2.94 -29.88
N GLY A 292 16.35 2.58 -31.12
CA GLY A 292 16.72 1.29 -31.72
C GLY A 292 15.97 0.09 -31.13
N LYS A 293 14.94 0.31 -30.31
CA LYS A 293 14.04 -0.72 -29.81
C LYS A 293 12.68 -0.59 -30.46
N LEU A 294 12.14 -1.73 -30.86
CA LEU A 294 10.74 -1.88 -31.22
C LEU A 294 9.95 -2.10 -29.93
N VAL A 295 9.11 -1.13 -29.56
CA VAL A 295 8.38 -1.15 -28.30
C VAL A 295 6.93 -1.55 -28.57
N PHE A 296 6.46 -2.58 -27.89
CA PHE A 296 5.13 -3.15 -28.11
C PHE A 296 4.08 -2.60 -27.15
N GLY A 297 4.48 -2.20 -25.94
CA GLY A 297 3.54 -1.74 -24.92
C GLY A 297 3.97 -2.05 -23.50
N THR A 298 3.00 -2.07 -22.59
CA THR A 298 3.21 -2.43 -21.17
C THR A 298 2.23 -3.51 -20.76
N MET A 299 2.64 -4.40 -19.86
CA MET A 299 1.75 -5.39 -19.25
C MET A 299 1.32 -4.94 -17.85
N SER A 300 0.01 -4.94 -17.59
CA SER A 300 -0.61 -4.68 -16.29
C SER A 300 -1.25 -5.95 -15.73
N VAL A 301 -0.84 -6.33 -14.52
CA VAL A 301 -1.30 -7.51 -13.79
C VAL A 301 -2.13 -7.05 -12.60
N TYR A 302 -3.35 -7.56 -12.46
CA TYR A 302 -4.28 -7.24 -11.38
C TYR A 302 -4.55 -8.49 -10.54
N TRP A 303 -4.57 -8.36 -9.23
CA TRP A 303 -4.86 -9.48 -8.32
C TRP A 303 -5.68 -9.06 -7.10
N ARG A 304 -6.19 -10.07 -6.41
CA ARG A 304 -6.78 -9.94 -5.08
C ARG A 304 -6.06 -10.79 -4.05
N GLY A 305 -5.80 -10.22 -2.89
CA GLY A 305 -5.41 -10.99 -1.70
C GLY A 305 -6.60 -11.74 -1.08
N THR A 306 -6.28 -12.57 -0.09
CA THR A 306 -7.20 -13.45 0.65
C THR A 306 -8.47 -12.75 1.17
N MET A 307 -8.34 -11.51 1.65
CA MET A 307 -9.45 -10.71 2.20
C MET A 307 -9.98 -9.65 1.22
N GLY A 308 -9.76 -9.84 -0.09
CA GLY A 308 -10.30 -8.96 -1.14
C GLY A 308 -9.49 -7.69 -1.42
N ASN A 309 -8.28 -7.58 -0.84
CA ASN A 309 -7.33 -6.50 -1.11
C ASN A 309 -6.96 -6.48 -2.59
N LYS A 310 -7.15 -5.36 -3.28
CA LYS A 310 -6.74 -5.23 -4.67
C LYS A 310 -5.25 -4.86 -4.75
N GLY A 311 -4.55 -5.46 -5.70
CA GLY A 311 -3.22 -5.02 -6.13
C GLY A 311 -3.13 -4.94 -7.65
N CYS A 312 -2.23 -4.07 -8.13
CA CYS A 312 -1.93 -3.87 -9.54
C CYS A 312 -0.44 -3.66 -9.74
N LEU A 313 0.15 -4.31 -10.73
CA LEU A 313 1.54 -4.12 -11.13
C LEU A 313 1.58 -3.87 -12.62
N SER A 314 2.19 -2.76 -13.02
CA SER A 314 2.51 -2.47 -14.41
C SER A 314 4.00 -2.61 -14.64
N THR A 315 4.35 -3.32 -15.70
CA THR A 315 5.73 -3.43 -16.19
C THR A 315 6.17 -2.14 -16.88
N ASP A 316 7.49 -1.95 -16.98
CA ASP A 316 8.08 -0.97 -17.90
C ASP A 316 7.79 -1.34 -19.36
N LEU A 317 8.13 -0.43 -20.29
CA LEU A 317 7.96 -0.64 -21.73
C LEU A 317 8.66 -1.92 -22.20
N LEU A 318 7.86 -2.86 -22.71
CA LEU A 318 8.29 -4.13 -23.24
C LEU A 318 8.60 -3.99 -24.74
N GLY A 319 9.78 -4.45 -25.14
CA GLY A 319 10.29 -4.27 -26.49
C GLY A 319 11.45 -5.19 -26.83
N ILE A 320 11.74 -5.31 -28.12
CA ILE A 320 12.93 -6.01 -28.63
C ILE A 320 13.90 -5.00 -29.23
N LYS A 321 15.20 -5.30 -29.18
CA LYS A 321 16.18 -4.53 -29.96
C LYS A 321 16.04 -4.86 -31.43
N VAL A 322 16.03 -3.83 -32.27
CA VAL A 322 16.12 -3.98 -33.72
C VAL A 322 17.61 -4.02 -34.05
N ASN A 323 18.07 -5.16 -34.57
CA ASN A 323 19.41 -5.30 -35.12
C ASN A 323 19.46 -4.80 -36.57
#